data_AF-A0A2D5TH53-F1
#
_entry.id   AF-A0A2D5TH53-F1
#
_cell.length_a   1.000
_cell.length_b   1.000
_cell.length_c   1.000
_cell.angle_alpha   90.00
_cell.angle_beta   90.00
_cell.angle_gamma   90.00
#
_symmetry.space_group_name_H-M   'P 1'
#
loop_
_entity.id
_entity.type
_entity.pdbx_description
1 polymer ?
#
loop_
_entity_poly.entity_id
_entity_poly.type
_entity_poly.pdbx_seq_one_letter_code
_entity_poly.pdbx_strand_id
1 'polypeptide(L)'
;MVGGNNAQHYKNLKDLAQEILNKAPHYGESYIVGSMAIALHEEAQGKQVSEPYPDDIDIVIPVEGRPGKVPDIYGMSSQNQTATKGATFVHEGDPKLSVDVIQVETENEKKKYVPPILVNIDGLRVLNIKDLKSEYNRIVGDDSEPKKKFAQKKVNRLNVLSDDTETIDPRAAEDDIERRNSLKSLESVSRSLFD
;
A
#
# COMPACT_ATOMS: atom_id res chain seq x y z
N MET A 1 7.28 15.75 -4.77
CA MET A 1 7.96 16.55 -3.72
C MET A 1 6.93 17.02 -2.69
N VAL A 2 7.03 16.57 -1.44
CA VAL A 2 6.19 17.05 -0.33
C VAL A 2 6.83 18.32 0.25
N GLY A 3 6.03 19.34 0.63
CA GLY A 3 6.55 20.57 1.23
C GLY A 3 6.68 20.51 2.76
N GLY A 4 7.75 21.10 3.33
CA GLY A 4 7.86 21.41 4.77
C GLY A 4 7.82 20.23 5.75
N ASN A 5 7.34 20.46 6.99
CA ASN A 5 7.21 19.45 8.05
C ASN A 5 6.36 18.23 7.64
N ASN A 6 5.43 18.41 6.70
CA ASN A 6 4.58 17.33 6.18
C ASN A 6 5.40 16.32 5.36
N ALA A 7 6.52 16.73 4.77
CA ALA A 7 7.42 15.85 4.03
C ALA A 7 8.15 14.89 4.95
N GLN A 8 8.64 15.41 6.08
CA GLN A 8 9.31 14.59 7.08
C GLN A 8 8.32 13.64 7.75
N HIS A 9 7.12 14.11 8.09
CA HIS A 9 6.07 13.26 8.65
C HIS A 9 5.67 12.13 7.68
N TYR A 10 5.41 12.46 6.41
CA TYR A 10 5.13 11.46 5.38
C TYR A 10 6.27 10.44 5.22
N LYS A 11 7.52 10.90 5.23
CA LYS A 11 8.68 10.00 5.19
C LYS A 11 8.73 9.07 6.41
N ASN A 12 8.49 9.60 7.61
CA ASN A 12 8.44 8.79 8.83
C ASN A 12 7.32 7.73 8.76
N LEU A 13 6.15 8.08 8.19
CA LEU A 13 5.08 7.11 7.95
C LEU A 13 5.48 6.03 6.94
N LYS A 14 6.20 6.37 5.86
CA LYS A 14 6.74 5.37 4.92
C LYS A 14 7.72 4.41 5.60
N ASP A 15 8.66 4.95 6.37
CA ASP A 15 9.68 4.17 7.08
C ASP A 15 9.01 3.21 8.10
N LEU A 16 7.99 3.70 8.82
CA LEU A 16 7.18 2.89 9.73
C LEU A 16 6.40 1.79 8.99
N ALA A 17 5.78 2.09 7.84
CA ALA A 17 5.08 1.08 7.05
C ALA A 17 6.03 -0.04 6.59
N GLN A 18 7.25 0.31 6.18
CA GLN A 18 8.28 -0.67 5.81
C GLN A 18 8.70 -1.52 7.01
N GLU A 19 8.87 -0.91 8.18
CA GLU A 19 9.18 -1.65 9.41
C GLU A 19 8.08 -2.67 9.74
N ILE A 20 6.81 -2.24 9.75
CA ILE A 20 5.69 -3.12 10.09
C ILE A 20 5.51 -4.23 9.07
N LEU A 21 5.46 -3.91 7.77
CA LEU A 21 5.09 -4.88 6.74
C LEU A 21 6.23 -5.80 6.30
N ASN A 22 7.49 -5.34 6.35
CA ASN A 22 8.63 -6.13 5.88
C ASN A 22 9.40 -6.85 6.99
N LYS A 23 9.29 -6.42 8.26
CA LYS A 23 10.02 -7.07 9.37
C LYS A 23 9.16 -8.03 10.20
N ALA A 24 7.84 -8.04 10.03
CA ALA A 24 6.95 -8.86 10.83
C ALA A 24 6.34 -10.03 10.02
N PRO A 25 6.77 -11.29 10.28
CA PRO A 25 6.33 -12.46 9.49
C PRO A 25 4.82 -12.74 9.57
N HIS A 26 4.13 -12.23 10.60
CA HIS A 26 2.68 -12.40 10.79
C HIS A 26 1.83 -11.46 9.93
N TYR A 27 2.45 -10.53 9.19
CA TYR A 27 1.77 -9.56 8.34
C TYR A 27 1.87 -9.95 6.87
N GLY A 28 2.07 -11.25 6.59
CA GLY A 28 2.46 -11.77 5.28
C GLY A 28 1.51 -11.46 4.12
N GLU A 29 0.23 -11.21 4.36
CA GLU A 29 -0.73 -10.77 3.33
C GLU A 29 -1.25 -9.36 3.57
N SER A 30 -0.72 -8.65 4.56
CA SER A 30 -1.17 -7.32 4.93
C SER A 30 -0.81 -6.27 3.88
N TYR A 31 -1.68 -5.28 3.71
CA TYR A 31 -1.54 -4.26 2.68
C TYR A 31 -2.02 -2.90 3.15
N ILE A 32 -1.46 -1.85 2.53
CA ILE A 32 -1.78 -0.47 2.84
C ILE A 32 -3.01 -0.02 2.04
N VAL A 33 -3.93 0.67 2.72
CA VAL A 33 -5.10 1.33 2.13
C VAL A 33 -5.09 2.82 2.50
N GLY A 34 -6.25 3.49 2.37
CA GLY A 34 -6.39 4.78 3.01
C GLY A 34 -5.76 5.95 2.26
N SER A 35 -5.41 7.00 3.00
CA SER A 35 -4.72 8.19 2.47
C SER A 35 -3.27 7.88 2.08
N MET A 36 -2.64 6.99 2.84
CA MET A 36 -1.25 6.58 2.61
C MET A 36 -1.10 5.83 1.29
N ALA A 37 -2.02 4.92 0.96
CA ALA A 37 -2.02 4.22 -0.33
C ALA A 37 -2.11 5.19 -1.52
N ILE A 38 -2.97 6.22 -1.44
CA ILE A 38 -3.10 7.24 -2.49
C ILE A 38 -1.79 8.02 -2.65
N ALA A 39 -1.15 8.41 -1.53
CA ALA A 39 0.11 9.14 -1.56
C ALA A 39 1.25 8.33 -2.19
N LEU A 40 1.33 7.04 -1.89
CA LEU A 40 2.30 6.12 -2.49
C LEU A 40 2.10 6.01 -4.02
N HIS A 41 0.85 5.91 -4.49
CA HIS A 41 0.54 5.91 -5.93
C HIS A 41 0.90 7.24 -6.61
N GLU A 42 0.59 8.37 -5.98
CA GLU A 42 0.99 9.69 -6.47
C GLU A 42 2.51 9.78 -6.66
N GLU A 43 3.26 9.38 -5.63
CA GLU A 43 4.73 9.38 -5.66
C GLU A 43 5.30 8.42 -6.71
N ALA A 44 4.78 7.20 -6.81
CA ALA A 44 5.20 6.19 -7.79
C ALA A 44 5.03 6.66 -9.25
N GLN A 45 4.01 7.49 -9.51
CA GLN A 45 3.75 8.10 -10.82
C GLN A 45 4.47 9.45 -11.01
N GLY A 46 5.43 9.79 -10.13
CA GLY A 46 6.21 11.02 -10.20
C GLY A 46 5.41 12.29 -9.90
N LYS A 47 4.21 12.17 -9.31
CA LYS A 47 3.35 13.30 -8.96
C LYS A 47 3.70 13.83 -7.56
N GLN A 48 3.25 15.05 -7.30
CA GLN A 48 3.33 15.62 -5.96
C GLN A 48 2.24 15.02 -5.08
N VAL A 49 2.63 14.50 -3.91
CA VAL A 49 1.65 14.10 -2.88
C VAL A 49 0.85 15.32 -2.47
N SER A 50 -0.46 15.24 -2.66
CA SER A 50 -1.39 16.36 -2.50
C SER A 50 -2.13 16.32 -1.16
N GLU A 51 -2.59 17.48 -0.69
CA GLU A 51 -3.39 17.56 0.53
C GLU A 51 -4.77 16.87 0.41
N PRO A 52 -5.29 16.29 1.50
CA PRO A 52 -4.63 16.16 2.80
C PRO A 52 -3.51 15.11 2.74
N TYR A 53 -2.40 15.43 3.39
CA TYR A 53 -1.33 14.47 3.60
C TYR A 53 -1.84 13.30 4.46
N PRO A 54 -1.30 12.09 4.30
CA PRO A 54 -1.57 11.04 5.26
C PRO A 54 -1.07 11.48 6.65
N ASP A 55 -1.96 11.38 7.63
CA ASP A 55 -1.66 11.63 9.05
C ASP A 55 -1.43 10.31 9.82
N ASP A 56 -1.77 9.19 9.19
CA ASP A 56 -1.74 7.82 9.70
C ASP A 56 -1.53 6.79 8.57
N ILE A 57 -1.33 5.53 8.96
CA ILE A 57 -1.18 4.39 8.05
C ILE A 57 -2.35 3.42 8.26
N ASP A 58 -3.22 3.27 7.28
CA ASP A 58 -4.25 2.23 7.29
C ASP A 58 -3.68 0.90 6.75
N ILE A 59 -3.54 -0.11 7.62
CA ILE A 59 -3.05 -1.45 7.27
C ILE A 59 -4.19 -2.46 7.40
N VAL A 60 -4.51 -3.13 6.30
CA VAL A 60 -5.42 -4.27 6.32
C VAL A 60 -4.65 -5.56 6.61
N ILE A 61 -5.15 -6.37 7.54
CA ILE A 61 -4.65 -7.70 7.87
C ILE A 61 -5.75 -8.72 7.53
N PRO A 62 -5.55 -9.53 6.47
CA PRO A 62 -6.38 -10.71 6.26
C PRO A 62 -6.17 -11.70 7.41
N VAL A 63 -7.26 -12.18 8.01
CA VAL A 63 -7.22 -13.16 9.11
C VAL A 63 -8.13 -14.34 8.83
N GLU A 64 -7.65 -15.55 9.11
CA GLU A 64 -8.47 -16.76 9.06
C GLU A 64 -9.44 -16.79 10.24
N GLY A 65 -10.74 -16.92 9.96
CA GLY A 65 -11.80 -16.89 10.96
C GLY A 65 -12.05 -15.51 11.59
N ARG A 66 -12.63 -15.51 12.79
CA ARG A 66 -13.15 -14.28 13.41
C ARG A 66 -12.04 -13.29 13.78
N PRO A 67 -12.24 -11.98 13.50
CA PRO A 67 -11.37 -10.91 13.98
C PRO A 67 -11.10 -11.03 15.48
N GLY A 68 -9.84 -10.83 15.87
CA GLY A 68 -9.33 -11.04 17.22
C GLY A 68 -8.27 -10.01 17.59
N LYS A 69 -7.42 -10.31 18.57
CA LYS A 69 -6.28 -9.44 18.89
C LYS A 69 -5.36 -9.35 17.67
N VAL A 70 -4.97 -8.14 17.26
CA VAL A 70 -3.96 -8.02 16.19
C VAL A 70 -2.63 -8.58 16.70
N PRO A 71 -1.79 -9.17 15.84
CA PRO A 71 -0.46 -9.59 16.26
C PRO A 71 0.30 -8.43 16.90
N ASP A 72 1.24 -8.76 17.80
CA ASP A 72 2.04 -7.73 18.46
C ASP A 72 2.95 -7.04 17.42
N ILE A 73 2.64 -5.78 17.10
CA ILE A 73 3.54 -4.89 16.36
C ILE A 73 4.56 -4.34 17.35
N TYR A 74 5.84 -4.57 17.09
CA TYR A 74 6.93 -3.99 17.87
C TYR A 74 6.76 -2.46 17.96
N GLY A 75 6.80 -1.87 19.16
CA GLY A 75 6.58 -0.42 19.34
C GLY A 75 5.13 0.02 19.55
N MET A 76 4.15 -0.88 19.42
CA MET A 76 2.77 -0.63 19.85
C MET A 76 2.57 -0.96 21.33
N SER A 77 1.75 -0.15 22.01
CA SER A 77 1.30 -0.46 23.36
C SER A 77 0.27 -1.60 23.37
N SER A 78 0.20 -2.36 24.46
CA SER A 78 -0.76 -3.47 24.60
C SER A 78 -2.24 -3.04 24.54
N GLN A 79 -2.53 -1.78 24.85
CA GLN A 79 -3.88 -1.19 24.75
C GLN A 79 -4.29 -0.94 23.29
N ASN A 80 -3.32 -0.73 22.40
CA ASN A 80 -3.57 -0.45 20.99
C ASN A 80 -3.80 -1.74 20.16
N GLN A 81 -3.41 -2.91 20.68
CA GLN A 81 -3.52 -4.20 20.00
C GLN A 81 -4.95 -4.76 19.91
N THR A 82 -5.91 -4.12 20.59
CA THR A 82 -7.35 -4.43 20.48
C THR A 82 -8.14 -3.29 19.82
N ALA A 83 -7.46 -2.21 19.42
CA ALA A 83 -8.11 -1.06 18.86
C ALA A 83 -8.47 -1.32 17.39
N THR A 84 -9.74 -1.13 17.05
CA THR A 84 -10.24 -1.16 15.66
C THR A 84 -10.07 0.19 14.95
N LYS A 85 -9.46 1.17 15.64
CA LYS A 85 -9.18 2.55 15.19
C LYS A 85 -7.94 3.08 15.92
N GLY A 86 -6.97 3.65 15.21
CA GLY A 86 -5.90 4.46 15.82
C GLY A 86 -4.99 3.75 16.79
N ALA A 87 -4.14 2.83 16.33
CA ALA A 87 -3.03 2.33 17.14
C ALA A 87 -1.83 3.29 17.05
N THR A 88 -1.51 3.98 18.14
CA THR A 88 -0.34 4.86 18.22
C THR A 88 0.96 4.06 18.34
N PHE A 89 1.99 4.54 17.66
CA PHE A 89 3.31 3.93 17.62
C PHE A 89 4.35 4.84 18.28
N VAL A 90 5.12 4.29 19.22
CA VAL A 90 6.18 5.05 19.90
C VAL A 90 7.47 4.91 19.09
N HIS A 91 7.62 5.74 18.06
CA HIS A 91 8.87 5.83 17.31
C HIS A 91 9.84 6.79 18.02
N GLU A 92 11.13 6.44 18.07
CA GLU A 92 12.15 7.24 18.76
C GLU A 92 12.26 8.67 18.23
N GLY A 93 12.00 8.86 16.93
CA GLY A 93 12.05 10.15 16.25
C GLY A 93 10.71 10.90 16.09
N ASP A 94 9.58 10.21 16.24
CA ASP A 94 8.25 10.83 16.17
C ASP A 94 7.23 9.99 16.95
N PRO A 95 7.02 10.28 18.25
CA PRO A 95 6.14 9.48 19.09
C PRO A 95 4.64 9.66 18.75
N LYS A 96 4.30 10.46 17.73
CA LYS A 96 2.93 10.74 17.31
C LYS A 96 2.51 9.99 16.05
N LEU A 97 3.33 9.07 15.53
CA LEU A 97 2.92 8.23 14.40
C LEU A 97 1.72 7.34 14.80
N SER A 98 0.75 7.22 13.90
CA SER A 98 -0.46 6.43 14.10
C SER A 98 -0.63 5.41 12.98
N VAL A 99 -1.15 4.24 13.34
CA VAL A 99 -1.42 3.12 12.44
C VAL A 99 -2.82 2.61 12.72
N ASP A 100 -3.66 2.55 11.71
CA ASP A 100 -5.01 2.02 11.79
C ASP A 100 -5.02 0.60 11.25
N VAL A 101 -5.24 -0.38 12.13
CA VAL A 101 -5.25 -1.79 11.74
C VAL A 101 -6.67 -2.27 11.49
N ILE A 102 -6.90 -2.80 10.30
CA ILE A 102 -8.20 -3.27 9.82
C ILE A 102 -8.11 -4.78 9.59
N GLN A 103 -8.83 -5.58 10.37
CA GLN A 103 -8.89 -7.02 10.15
C GLN A 103 -10.01 -7.38 9.18
N VAL A 104 -9.69 -8.17 8.15
CA VAL A 104 -10.67 -8.71 7.19
C VAL A 104 -10.65 -10.23 7.26
N GLU A 105 -11.80 -10.82 7.58
CA GLU A 105 -11.97 -12.28 7.64
C GLU A 105 -11.86 -12.91 6.24
N THR A 106 -10.95 -13.87 6.08
CA THR A 106 -10.69 -14.58 4.82
C THR A 106 -11.46 -15.90 4.69
N GLU A 107 -12.04 -16.40 5.78
CA GLU A 107 -12.85 -17.62 5.75
C GLU A 107 -14.20 -17.36 6.40
N ASN A 108 -15.24 -17.35 5.56
CA ASN A 108 -16.61 -17.46 6.01
C ASN A 108 -17.21 -18.71 5.37
N GLU A 109 -17.94 -19.54 6.14
CA GLU A 109 -18.53 -20.83 5.72
C GLU A 109 -19.39 -20.77 4.42
N LYS A 110 -19.68 -19.56 3.91
CA LYS A 110 -20.61 -19.31 2.79
C LYS A 110 -20.00 -18.57 1.59
N LYS A 111 -18.75 -18.06 1.64
CA LYS A 111 -18.13 -17.32 0.52
C LYS A 111 -16.62 -17.58 0.44
N LYS A 112 -16.14 -17.92 -0.75
CA LYS A 112 -14.70 -18.00 -1.06
C LYS A 112 -14.12 -16.59 -1.02
N TYR A 113 -13.14 -16.34 -0.14
CA TYR A 113 -12.41 -15.08 -0.14
C TYR A 113 -11.65 -14.92 -1.45
N VAL A 114 -11.74 -13.72 -2.00
CA VAL A 114 -10.98 -13.31 -3.17
C VAL A 114 -10.02 -12.23 -2.68
N PRO A 115 -8.70 -12.52 -2.62
CA PRO A 115 -7.72 -11.51 -2.26
C PRO A 115 -7.86 -10.29 -3.18
N PRO A 116 -7.69 -9.07 -2.65
CA PRO A 116 -7.68 -7.87 -3.47
C PRO A 116 -6.47 -7.88 -4.42
N ILE A 117 -6.56 -7.10 -5.49
CA ILE A 117 -5.42 -6.90 -6.37
C ILE A 117 -4.49 -5.88 -5.71
N LEU A 118 -3.24 -6.26 -5.49
CA LEU A 118 -2.23 -5.43 -4.83
C LEU A 118 -1.11 -5.03 -5.80
N VAL A 119 -0.57 -3.86 -5.60
CA VAL A 119 0.59 -3.33 -6.33
C VAL A 119 1.75 -3.22 -5.34
N ASN A 120 2.97 -3.51 -5.79
CA ASN A 120 4.17 -3.32 -4.99
C ASN A 120 4.79 -1.95 -5.31
N ILE A 121 4.84 -1.07 -4.31
CA ILE A 121 5.43 0.28 -4.41
C ILE A 121 6.49 0.40 -3.33
N ASP A 122 7.75 0.62 -3.72
CA ASP A 122 8.88 0.72 -2.79
C ASP A 122 8.99 -0.44 -1.77
N GLY A 123 8.64 -1.65 -2.19
CA GLY A 123 8.65 -2.83 -1.32
C GLY A 123 7.45 -2.93 -0.37
N LEU A 124 6.42 -2.09 -0.55
CA LEU A 124 5.17 -2.11 0.20
C LEU A 124 4.05 -2.66 -0.67
N ARG A 125 3.23 -3.56 -0.11
CA ARG A 125 1.96 -3.97 -0.74
C ARG A 125 0.91 -2.90 -0.52
N VAL A 126 0.39 -2.36 -1.62
CA VAL A 126 -0.59 -1.27 -1.63
C VAL A 126 -1.82 -1.70 -2.43
N LEU A 127 -3.02 -1.38 -1.95
CA LEU A 127 -4.24 -1.61 -2.72
C LEU A 127 -4.19 -0.81 -4.02
N ASN A 128 -4.54 -1.43 -5.15
CA ASN A 128 -4.50 -0.76 -6.46
C ASN A 128 -5.47 0.44 -6.54
N ILE A 129 -5.20 1.37 -7.46
CA ILE A 129 -6.01 2.58 -7.68
C ILE A 129 -7.47 2.27 -7.97
N LYS A 130 -7.79 1.24 -8.76
CA LYS A 130 -9.15 0.88 -9.15
C LYS A 130 -10.00 0.48 -7.93
N ASP A 131 -9.46 -0.35 -7.05
CA ASP A 131 -10.14 -0.79 -5.83
C ASP A 131 -10.24 0.34 -4.80
N LEU A 132 -9.19 1.15 -4.63
CA LEU A 132 -9.25 2.38 -3.82
C LEU A 132 -10.39 3.30 -4.31
N LYS A 133 -10.47 3.51 -5.62
CA LYS A 133 -11.49 4.36 -6.25
C LYS A 133 -12.89 3.76 -6.08
N SER A 134 -13.04 2.45 -6.21
CA SER A 134 -14.30 1.75 -5.96
C SER A 134 -14.80 1.98 -4.52
N GLU A 135 -13.92 1.81 -3.54
CA GLU A 135 -14.26 1.96 -2.13
C GLU A 135 -14.65 3.40 -1.78
N TYR A 136 -13.89 4.40 -2.23
CA TYR A 136 -14.27 5.79 -1.94
C TYR A 136 -15.50 6.26 -2.71
N ASN A 137 -15.75 5.76 -3.94
CA ASN A 137 -17.01 6.04 -4.63
C ASN A 137 -18.22 5.43 -3.90
N ARG A 138 -18.07 4.24 -3.29
CA ARG A 138 -19.09 3.64 -2.44
C ARG A 138 -19.40 4.56 -1.24
N ILE A 139 -18.37 5.08 -0.57
CA ILE A 139 -18.52 6.00 0.58
C ILE A 139 -19.12 7.35 0.16
N VAL A 140 -18.80 7.86 -1.03
CA VAL A 140 -19.43 9.09 -1.58
C VAL A 140 -20.93 8.89 -1.82
N GLY A 141 -21.33 7.67 -2.19
CA GLY A 141 -22.74 7.27 -2.34
C GLY A 141 -23.51 7.15 -1.04
N ASP A 142 -22.84 7.05 0.12
CA ASP A 142 -23.48 6.99 1.44
C ASP A 142 -23.93 8.39 1.91
N ASP A 143 -25.11 8.49 2.53
CA ASP A 143 -25.77 9.76 2.91
C ASP A 143 -25.12 10.54 4.08
N SER A 144 -23.93 10.16 4.53
CA SER A 144 -23.25 10.86 5.64
C SER A 144 -22.38 12.02 5.15
N GLU A 145 -22.84 13.26 5.36
CA GLU A 145 -22.22 14.48 4.81
C GLU A 145 -20.71 14.66 5.11
N PRO A 146 -20.20 14.42 6.34
CA PRO A 146 -18.78 14.64 6.63
C PRO A 146 -17.88 13.63 5.90
N LYS A 147 -18.26 12.35 5.89
CA LYS A 147 -17.49 11.29 5.22
C LYS A 147 -17.50 11.47 3.70
N LYS A 148 -18.63 11.95 3.15
CA LYS A 148 -18.80 12.23 1.72
C LYS A 148 -17.81 13.28 1.19
N LYS A 149 -17.61 14.39 1.91
CA LYS A 149 -16.66 15.45 1.48
C LYS A 149 -15.21 14.95 1.46
N PHE A 150 -14.79 14.18 2.46
CA PHE A 150 -13.45 13.60 2.51
C PHE A 150 -13.26 12.52 1.43
N ALA A 151 -14.23 11.63 1.26
CA ALA A 151 -14.19 10.60 0.23
C ALA A 151 -14.13 11.21 -1.17
N GLN A 152 -14.89 12.27 -1.46
CA GLN A 152 -14.86 12.96 -2.75
C GLN A 152 -13.48 13.55 -3.07
N LYS A 153 -12.78 14.13 -2.09
CA LYS A 153 -11.41 14.64 -2.28
C LYS A 153 -10.46 13.51 -2.66
N LYS A 154 -10.59 12.34 -2.02
CA LYS A 154 -9.79 11.14 -2.33
C LYS A 154 -10.09 10.58 -3.73
N VAL A 155 -11.36 10.53 -4.12
CA VAL A 155 -11.76 10.17 -5.51
C VAL A 155 -11.13 11.12 -6.53
N ASN A 156 -11.14 12.43 -6.28
CA ASN A 156 -10.53 13.40 -7.19
C ASN A 156 -9.02 13.19 -7.33
N ARG A 157 -8.32 12.85 -6.24
CA ARG A 157 -6.89 12.47 -6.27
C ARG A 157 -6.67 11.20 -7.08
N LEU A 158 -7.49 10.17 -6.88
CA LEU A 158 -7.37 8.91 -7.64
C LEU A 158 -7.68 9.09 -9.13
N ASN A 159 -8.59 9.99 -9.50
CA ASN A 159 -8.96 10.25 -10.91
C ASN A 159 -7.84 10.85 -11.76
N VAL A 160 -6.83 11.46 -11.15
CA VAL A 160 -5.69 12.03 -11.88
C VAL A 160 -4.52 11.06 -12.02
N LEU A 161 -4.65 9.85 -11.47
CA LEU A 161 -3.67 8.79 -11.54
C LEU A 161 -4.02 7.84 -12.69
N SER A 162 -2.99 7.29 -13.33
CA SER A 162 -3.15 6.19 -14.30
C SER A 162 -3.42 4.90 -13.53
N ASP A 163 -4.34 4.05 -14.01
CA ASP A 163 -4.65 2.80 -13.33
C ASP A 163 -3.45 1.85 -13.34
N ASP A 164 -3.06 1.32 -12.18
CA ASP A 164 -1.90 0.42 -12.03
C ASP A 164 -2.07 -0.91 -12.77
N THR A 165 -3.31 -1.25 -13.15
CA THR A 165 -3.65 -2.48 -13.86
C THR A 165 -3.59 -2.35 -15.37
N GLU A 166 -3.45 -1.13 -15.91
CA GLU A 166 -3.37 -0.89 -17.36
C GLU A 166 -1.96 -1.09 -17.94
N THR A 167 -0.94 -1.27 -17.09
CA THR A 167 0.49 -1.37 -17.52
C THR A 167 1.12 -2.75 -17.43
N ILE A 168 0.37 -3.79 -17.01
CA ILE A 168 0.82 -5.17 -17.23
C ILE A 168 0.34 -5.59 -18.63
N ASP A 169 1.02 -5.11 -19.67
CA ASP A 169 1.05 -5.89 -20.91
C ASP A 169 1.98 -7.08 -20.62
N PRO A 170 1.48 -8.33 -20.52
CA PRO A 170 2.33 -9.50 -20.29
C PRO A 170 3.42 -9.66 -21.36
N ARG A 171 3.29 -9.00 -22.52
CA ARG A 171 4.33 -9.00 -23.57
C ARG A 171 5.57 -8.17 -23.22
N ALA A 172 5.45 -7.15 -22.37
CA ALA A 172 6.61 -6.33 -22.00
C ALA A 172 7.59 -7.06 -21.07
N ALA A 173 7.10 -8.05 -20.30
CA ALA A 173 7.94 -8.91 -19.48
C ALA A 173 8.66 -10.00 -20.31
N GLU A 174 8.06 -10.45 -21.42
CA GLU A 174 8.68 -11.41 -22.35
C GLU A 174 9.78 -10.75 -23.19
N ASP A 175 9.55 -9.52 -23.69
CA ASP A 175 10.52 -8.78 -24.51
C ASP A 175 11.84 -8.46 -23.76
N ASP A 176 11.77 -8.22 -22.44
CA ASP A 176 12.95 -7.89 -21.64
C ASP A 176 13.78 -9.14 -21.25
N ILE A 177 13.13 -10.31 -21.20
CA ILE A 177 13.79 -11.61 -21.04
C ILE A 177 14.45 -12.04 -22.36
N GLU A 178 13.78 -11.83 -23.51
CA GLU A 178 14.36 -12.13 -24.83
C GLU A 178 15.54 -11.22 -25.17
N ARG A 179 15.48 -9.92 -24.83
CA ARG A 179 16.62 -9.00 -24.96
C ARG A 179 17.81 -9.39 -24.09
N ARG A 180 17.59 -9.82 -22.85
CA ARG A 180 18.69 -10.29 -21.97
C ARG A 180 19.31 -11.60 -22.45
N ASN A 181 18.52 -12.49 -23.05
CA ASN A 181 19.03 -13.76 -23.60
C ASN A 181 19.78 -13.57 -24.93
N SER A 182 19.32 -12.67 -25.79
CA SER A 182 20.04 -12.34 -27.04
C SER A 182 21.37 -11.61 -26.79
N LEU A 183 21.45 -10.72 -25.79
CA LEU A 183 22.69 -10.05 -25.39
C LEU A 183 23.73 -11.03 -24.81
N LYS A 184 23.32 -11.99 -23.98
CA LYS A 184 24.23 -13.04 -23.45
C LYS A 184 24.74 -13.99 -24.55
N SER A 185 23.93 -14.27 -25.57
CA SER A 185 24.33 -15.10 -26.70
C SER A 185 25.34 -14.40 -27.63
N LEU A 186 25.30 -13.07 -27.74
CA LEU A 186 26.27 -12.32 -28.56
C LEU A 186 27.63 -12.20 -27.86
N GLU A 187 27.65 -12.09 -26.53
CA GLU A 187 28.89 -12.08 -25.74
C GLU A 187 29.61 -13.44 -25.75
N SER A 188 28.88 -14.56 -25.86
CA SER A 188 29.49 -15.89 -25.92
C SER A 188 30.11 -16.22 -27.28
N VAL A 189 29.54 -15.69 -28.38
CA VAL A 189 30.09 -15.86 -29.73
C VAL A 189 31.37 -15.04 -29.92
N SER A 190 31.41 -13.83 -29.36
CA SER A 190 32.57 -12.93 -29.46
C SER A 190 33.83 -13.47 -28.77
N ARG A 191 33.69 -14.25 -27.69
CA ARG A 191 34.84 -14.87 -27.00
C ARG A 191 35.41 -16.11 -27.70
N SER A 192 34.67 -16.77 -28.59
CA SER A 192 35.17 -17.96 -29.30
C SER A 192 35.97 -17.67 -30.58
N LEU A 193 35.99 -16.41 -31.03
CA LEU A 193 36.70 -15.98 -32.24
C LEU A 193 38.11 -15.42 -31.96
N PHE A 194 38.51 -15.34 -30.70
CA PHE A 194 39.79 -14.75 -30.27
C PHE A 194 40.60 -15.65 -29.32
N ASP A 195 40.19 -16.91 -29.12
CA ASP A 195 40.98 -17.97 -28.47
C ASP A 195 41.42 -19.01 -29.51
#